data_AF-A0A6P5M5M7-F1
#
_entry.id   AF-A0A6P5M5M7-F1
#
_cell.length_a   1.000
_cell.length_b   1.000
_cell.length_c   1.000
_cell.angle_alpha   90.00
_cell.angle_beta   90.00
_cell.angle_gamma   90.00
#
_symmetry.space_group_name_H-M   'P 1'
#
loop_
_entity.id
_entity.type
_entity.pdbx_description
1 polymer ?
#
loop_
_entity_poly.entity_id
_entity_poly.type
_entity_poly.pdbx_seq_one_letter_code
_entity_poly.pdbx_strand_id
1 'polypeptide(L)'
;MAILIVTENYLEFGLETGFTNFSESAMQFLEKQGLESQGPVSKLTFKFFLAILCSLIGAFLTFPGLRLAQMHLDALNLATEKITQTLLHINFLAPLFMVLLWVKPITKDYIMNPTLGKESVPLMTETTFDTVRLWLIILLCALRLALMRNHLQAYLNLAQKCVDQMKKEAGRISTVDLQKMVARVFYYLCVIALQYVAPLVMLLHTTLLLKTLGNHSWGIYSEFSSDSLVESHPFSGSVHSELPSTDEKMKVTVTQITMALGGLKTIFTPLLFRGLLSFLTWWIAACLFATSLFGLFYHQYLTVA
;
A
#
# COMPACT_ATOMS: atom_id res chain seq x y z
N MET A 1 9.82 -10.56 10.11
CA MET A 1 10.13 -10.75 11.55
C MET A 1 10.97 -9.62 12.12
N ALA A 2 12.20 -9.39 11.67
CA ALA A 2 13.09 -8.37 12.26
C ALA A 2 12.46 -6.97 12.38
N ILE A 3 11.74 -6.50 11.35
CA ILE A 3 11.09 -5.18 11.37
C ILE A 3 9.91 -5.10 12.36
N LEU A 4 9.22 -6.20 12.66
CA LEU A 4 8.14 -6.25 13.66
C LEU A 4 8.65 -6.20 15.11
N ILE A 5 9.99 -6.30 15.27
CA ILE A 5 10.72 -6.19 16.54
C ILE A 5 11.31 -4.78 16.69
N VAL A 6 11.45 -4.02 15.60
CA VAL A 6 11.95 -2.64 15.66
C VAL A 6 10.98 -1.77 16.46
N THR A 7 11.52 -1.07 17.45
CA THR A 7 10.76 -0.19 18.33
C THR A 7 10.09 0.93 17.53
N GLU A 8 8.85 1.28 17.90
CA GLU A 8 8.09 2.39 17.32
C GLU A 8 8.76 3.78 17.48
N ASN A 9 9.87 3.84 18.22
CA ASN A 9 10.72 5.03 18.34
C ASN A 9 11.43 5.38 17.02
N TYR A 10 11.65 4.42 16.13
CA TYR A 10 12.30 4.65 14.83
C TYR A 10 11.30 4.69 13.66
N LEU A 11 10.26 3.86 13.71
CA LEU A 11 9.23 3.74 12.66
C LEU A 11 7.85 4.10 13.22
N GLU A 12 7.22 5.13 12.65
CA GLU A 12 5.92 5.64 13.11
C GLU A 12 4.75 4.90 12.46
N PHE A 13 4.51 3.66 12.88
CA PHE A 13 3.31 2.94 12.46
C PHE A 13 2.15 3.16 13.43
N GLY A 14 2.40 3.11 14.75
CA GLY A 14 1.34 3.10 15.76
C GLY A 14 0.63 1.73 15.85
N LEU A 15 1.37 0.66 15.57
CA LEU A 15 0.85 -0.71 15.51
C LEU A 15 0.61 -1.28 16.91
N GLU A 16 1.51 -1.04 17.86
CA GLU A 16 1.37 -1.45 19.25
C GLU A 16 0.24 -0.66 19.93
N THR A 17 0.19 0.67 19.74
CA THR A 17 -0.90 1.50 20.29
C THR A 17 -2.27 1.10 19.70
N GLY A 18 -2.32 0.82 18.40
CA GLY A 18 -3.53 0.32 17.75
C GLY A 18 -3.95 -1.05 18.27
N PHE A 19 -3.00 -1.97 18.48
CA PHE A 19 -3.28 -3.29 19.05
C PHE A 19 -3.74 -3.22 20.50
N THR A 20 -3.12 -2.39 21.35
CA THR A 20 -3.55 -2.26 22.75
C THR A 20 -4.97 -1.69 22.84
N ASN A 21 -5.29 -0.70 22.02
CA ASN A 21 -6.63 -0.12 21.97
C ASN A 21 -7.68 -1.11 21.44
N PHE A 22 -7.33 -1.91 20.43
CA PHE A 22 -8.17 -3.02 19.96
C PHE A 22 -8.39 -4.07 21.05
N SER A 23 -7.33 -4.49 21.74
CA SER A 23 -7.42 -5.51 22.80
C SER A 23 -8.32 -5.04 23.94
N GLU A 24 -8.19 -3.78 24.36
CA GLU A 24 -9.03 -3.18 25.39
C GLU A 24 -10.49 -3.08 24.93
N SER A 25 -10.74 -2.58 23.71
CA SER A 25 -12.09 -2.47 23.14
C SER A 25 -12.77 -3.84 22.99
N ALA A 26 -11.99 -4.86 22.60
CA ALA A 26 -12.45 -6.23 22.47
C ALA A 26 -12.75 -6.88 23.84
N MET A 27 -11.97 -6.58 24.88
CA MET A 27 -12.26 -7.02 26.25
C MET A 27 -13.57 -6.42 26.76
N GLN A 28 -13.76 -5.11 26.61
CA GLN A 28 -15.01 -4.43 27.00
C GLN A 28 -16.23 -4.97 26.23
N PHE A 29 -16.05 -5.38 24.98
CA PHE A 29 -17.12 -6.01 24.20
C PHE A 29 -17.46 -7.41 24.71
N LEU A 30 -16.45 -8.24 25.00
CA LEU A 30 -16.66 -9.59 25.54
C LEU A 30 -17.32 -9.57 26.92
N GLU A 31 -16.91 -8.63 27.78
CA GLU A 31 -17.52 -8.41 29.10
C GLU A 31 -19.01 -8.05 28.97
N LYS A 32 -19.36 -7.16 28.03
CA LYS A 32 -20.76 -6.82 27.72
C LYS A 32 -21.58 -8.01 27.19
N GLN A 33 -20.93 -9.02 26.62
CA GLN A 33 -21.56 -10.26 26.18
C GLN A 33 -21.57 -11.36 27.25
N GLY A 34 -21.08 -11.09 28.47
CA GLY A 34 -21.05 -12.04 29.59
C GLY A 34 -20.01 -13.14 29.43
N LEU A 35 -19.02 -12.96 28.54
CA LEU A 35 -17.94 -13.92 28.33
C LEU A 35 -16.69 -13.46 29.08
N GLU A 36 -16.38 -14.11 30.21
CA GLU A 36 -15.10 -13.93 30.91
C GLU A 36 -13.98 -14.69 30.17
N SER A 37 -13.40 -14.06 29.15
CA SER A 37 -12.22 -14.60 28.45
C SER A 37 -10.93 -13.92 28.93
N GLN A 38 -9.85 -14.69 29.06
CA GLN A 38 -8.49 -14.18 29.30
C GLN A 38 -7.94 -13.46 28.05
N GLY A 39 -8.51 -12.31 27.70
CA GLY A 39 -8.10 -11.50 26.56
C GLY A 39 -8.43 -12.14 25.18
N PRO A 40 -8.66 -11.32 24.14
CA PRO A 40 -9.10 -11.84 22.83
C PRO A 40 -7.96 -12.41 21.97
N VAL A 41 -6.74 -11.85 22.03
CA VAL A 41 -5.57 -12.30 21.24
C VAL A 41 -4.26 -11.89 21.94
N SER A 42 -3.24 -12.74 21.96
CA SER A 42 -1.88 -12.36 22.43
C SER A 42 -1.15 -11.49 21.42
N LYS A 43 -0.34 -10.52 21.88
CA LYS A 43 0.55 -9.70 21.04
C LYS A 43 1.41 -10.54 20.08
N LEU A 44 1.88 -11.69 20.55
CA LEU A 44 2.70 -12.61 19.76
C LEU A 44 1.90 -13.19 18.58
N THR A 45 0.68 -13.64 18.84
CA THR A 45 -0.22 -14.19 17.82
C THR A 45 -0.55 -13.16 16.75
N PHE A 46 -0.81 -11.91 17.14
CA PHE A 46 -1.03 -10.81 16.19
C PHE A 46 0.20 -10.57 15.29
N LYS A 47 1.40 -10.48 15.88
CA LYS A 47 2.64 -10.33 15.11
C LYS A 47 2.93 -11.52 14.20
N PHE A 48 2.59 -12.74 14.63
CA PHE A 48 2.76 -13.95 13.83
C PHE A 48 1.88 -13.93 12.57
N PHE A 49 0.59 -13.61 12.69
CA PHE A 49 -0.30 -13.46 11.53
C PHE A 49 0.17 -12.35 10.60
N LEU A 50 0.62 -11.23 11.16
CA LEU A 50 1.18 -10.13 10.39
C LEU A 50 2.45 -10.55 9.63
N ALA A 51 3.31 -11.36 10.26
CA ALA A 51 4.51 -11.89 9.61
C ALA A 51 4.17 -12.84 8.44
N ILE A 52 3.15 -13.69 8.58
CA ILE A 52 2.66 -14.54 7.48
C ILE A 52 2.18 -13.67 6.32
N LEU A 53 1.36 -12.65 6.60
CA LEU A 53 0.87 -11.72 5.59
C LEU A 53 2.02 -10.98 4.90
N CYS A 54 3.01 -10.52 5.66
CA CYS A 54 4.22 -9.91 5.12
C CYS A 54 4.99 -10.84 4.18
N SER A 55 5.16 -12.10 4.58
CA SER A 55 5.83 -13.11 3.76
C SER A 55 5.08 -13.37 2.45
N LEU A 56 3.76 -13.45 2.52
CA LEU A 56 2.91 -13.66 1.34
C LEU A 56 3.01 -12.48 0.36
N ILE A 57 2.87 -11.25 0.87
CA ILE A 57 3.02 -10.02 0.08
C ILE A 57 4.42 -9.95 -0.55
N GLY A 58 5.47 -10.22 0.24
CA GLY A 58 6.84 -10.22 -0.26
C GLY A 58 7.07 -11.24 -1.37
N ALA A 59 6.55 -12.46 -1.21
CA ALA A 59 6.64 -13.51 -2.23
C ALA A 59 5.96 -13.08 -3.54
N PHE A 60 4.73 -12.55 -3.47
CA PHE A 60 4.02 -12.09 -4.67
C PHE A 60 4.68 -10.89 -5.36
N LEU A 61 5.32 -9.99 -4.61
CA LEU A 61 5.99 -8.81 -5.16
C LEU A 61 7.41 -9.07 -5.65
N THR A 62 8.00 -10.23 -5.36
CA THR A 62 9.37 -10.56 -5.78
C THR A 62 9.52 -10.59 -7.30
N PHE A 63 8.66 -11.33 -8.00
CA PHE A 63 8.74 -11.43 -9.46
C PHE A 63 8.46 -10.09 -10.17
N PRO A 64 7.39 -9.34 -9.81
CA PRO A 64 7.19 -7.98 -10.29
C PRO A 64 8.39 -7.04 -10.06
N GLY A 65 9.03 -7.11 -8.89
CA GLY A 65 10.18 -6.26 -8.57
C GLY A 65 11.41 -6.57 -9.41
N LEU A 66 11.78 -7.86 -9.54
CA LEU A 66 12.86 -8.31 -10.42
C LEU A 66 12.63 -7.85 -11.87
N ARG A 67 11.41 -8.07 -12.36
CA ARG A 67 11.03 -7.72 -13.73
C ARG A 67 11.05 -6.21 -13.96
N LEU A 68 10.60 -5.43 -12.98
CA LEU A 68 10.68 -3.96 -13.03
C LEU A 68 12.13 -3.49 -13.19
N ALA A 69 13.07 -4.09 -12.45
CA ALA A 69 14.48 -3.74 -12.54
C ALA A 69 15.03 -3.95 -13.96
N GLN A 70 14.69 -5.09 -14.58
CA GLN A 70 15.06 -5.36 -15.98
C GLN A 70 14.48 -4.30 -16.91
N MET A 71 13.17 -4.03 -16.82
CA MET A 71 12.50 -3.02 -17.66
C MET A 71 13.07 -1.62 -17.45
N HIS A 72 13.48 -1.28 -16.22
CA HIS A 72 14.10 0.00 -15.92
C HIS A 72 15.46 0.15 -16.60
N LEU A 73 16.33 -0.86 -16.54
CA LEU A 73 17.62 -0.86 -17.25
C LEU A 73 17.43 -0.80 -18.77
N ASP A 74 16.49 -1.57 -19.30
CA ASP A 74 16.16 -1.56 -20.72
C ASP A 74 15.62 -0.19 -21.17
N ALA A 75 14.75 0.43 -20.37
CA ALA A 75 14.19 1.75 -20.64
C ALA A 75 15.25 2.86 -20.55
N LEU A 76 16.20 2.78 -19.60
CA LEU A 76 17.32 3.72 -19.50
C LEU A 76 18.22 3.67 -20.74
N ASN A 77 18.52 2.47 -21.24
CA ASN A 77 19.33 2.31 -22.45
C ASN A 77 18.65 2.86 -23.72
N LEU A 78 17.31 2.88 -23.74
CA LEU A 78 16.52 3.42 -24.85
C LEU A 78 16.27 4.93 -24.73
N ALA A 79 16.34 5.48 -23.51
CA ALA A 79 16.08 6.89 -23.27
C ALA A 79 17.25 7.77 -23.74
N THR A 80 17.05 8.55 -24.80
CA THR A 80 18.06 9.49 -25.31
C THR A 80 18.02 10.83 -24.57
N GLU A 81 16.85 11.24 -24.07
CA GLU A 81 16.68 12.52 -23.40
C GLU A 81 17.01 12.48 -21.91
N LYS A 82 17.80 13.46 -21.44
CA LYS A 82 18.18 13.57 -20.02
C LYS A 82 16.98 13.70 -19.08
N ILE A 83 15.92 14.40 -19.49
CA ILE A 83 14.71 14.57 -18.68
C ILE A 83 14.04 13.20 -18.45
N THR A 84 13.86 12.42 -19.51
CA THR A 84 13.27 11.07 -19.42
C THR A 84 14.12 10.14 -18.54
N GLN A 85 15.45 10.20 -18.63
CA GLN A 85 16.35 9.45 -17.76
C GLN A 85 16.19 9.85 -16.29
N THR A 86 16.14 11.16 -15.98
CA THR A 86 15.93 11.62 -14.60
C THR A 86 14.59 11.16 -14.03
N LEU A 87 13.51 11.23 -14.82
CA LEU A 87 12.19 10.75 -14.43
C LEU A 87 12.17 9.23 -14.18
N LEU A 88 12.88 8.46 -15.00
CA LEU A 88 13.04 7.01 -14.81
C LEU A 88 13.73 6.69 -13.49
N HIS A 89 14.79 7.42 -13.12
CA HIS A 89 15.47 7.24 -11.83
C HIS A 89 14.60 7.63 -10.65
N ILE A 90 13.90 8.77 -10.72
CA ILE A 90 12.95 9.20 -9.68
C ILE A 90 11.86 8.13 -9.49
N ASN A 91 11.34 7.59 -10.59
CA ASN A 91 10.34 6.52 -10.53
C ASN A 91 10.87 5.22 -9.92
N PHE A 92 12.11 4.84 -10.23
CA PHE A 92 12.74 3.67 -9.62
C PHE A 92 12.93 3.86 -8.11
N LEU A 93 13.28 5.08 -7.69
CA LEU A 93 13.49 5.45 -6.29
C LEU A 93 12.19 5.79 -5.53
N ALA A 94 11.05 5.91 -6.22
CA ALA A 94 9.76 6.25 -5.63
C ALA A 94 9.37 5.38 -4.42
N PRO A 95 9.52 4.04 -4.46
CA PRO A 95 9.22 3.21 -3.29
C PRO A 95 10.16 3.49 -2.10
N LEU A 96 11.40 3.93 -2.33
CA LEU A 96 12.30 4.35 -1.25
C LEU A 96 11.77 5.62 -0.59
N PHE A 97 11.39 6.64 -1.37
CA PHE A 97 10.82 7.87 -0.80
C PHE A 97 9.59 7.54 0.06
N MET A 98 8.72 6.65 -0.40
CA MET A 98 7.59 6.17 0.41
C MET A 98 8.07 5.49 1.71
N VAL A 99 9.10 4.65 1.70
CA VAL A 99 9.61 4.03 2.93
C VAL A 99 10.14 5.07 3.92
N LEU A 100 10.84 6.10 3.43
CA LEU A 100 11.44 7.16 4.26
C LEU A 100 10.40 8.03 4.96
N LEU A 101 9.21 8.18 4.38
CA LEU A 101 8.09 8.96 4.93
C LEU A 101 7.60 8.47 6.31
N TRP A 102 7.90 7.24 6.70
CA TRP A 102 7.53 6.67 8.02
C TRP A 102 8.71 6.58 9.00
N VAL A 103 9.90 7.02 8.56
CA VAL A 103 11.11 7.06 9.40
C VAL A 103 11.10 8.36 10.21
N LYS A 104 10.85 8.26 11.52
CA LYS A 104 10.75 9.40 12.45
C LYS A 104 11.94 10.37 12.38
N PRO A 105 13.21 9.93 12.43
CA PRO A 105 14.34 10.86 12.45
C PRO A 105 14.51 11.64 11.14
N ILE A 106 14.04 11.10 10.02
CA ILE A 106 14.12 11.78 8.72
C ILE A 106 12.99 12.80 8.59
N THR A 107 11.83 12.49 9.17
CA THR A 107 10.62 13.22 8.87
C THR A 107 10.20 14.11 10.03
N LYS A 108 9.90 13.54 11.20
CA LYS A 108 9.40 14.29 12.37
C LYS A 108 10.51 15.10 13.04
N ASP A 109 11.69 14.54 13.23
CA ASP A 109 12.77 15.28 13.90
C ASP A 109 13.34 16.39 13.00
N TYR A 110 13.36 16.20 11.67
CA TYR A 110 13.84 17.23 10.75
C TYR A 110 12.79 18.31 10.43
N ILE A 111 11.52 17.93 10.25
CA ILE A 111 10.44 18.86 9.86
C ILE A 111 9.76 19.50 11.08
N MET A 112 9.63 18.77 12.20
CA MET A 112 8.86 19.22 13.36
C MET A 112 9.75 19.87 14.43
N ASN A 113 11.03 19.50 14.52
CA ASN A 113 12.00 20.12 15.43
C ASN A 113 13.33 20.38 14.70
N PRO A 114 13.40 21.31 13.72
CA PRO A 114 14.69 21.67 13.14
C PRO A 114 15.58 22.16 14.28
N THR A 115 16.57 21.36 14.68
CA THR A 115 17.55 21.69 15.73
C THR A 115 18.52 22.80 15.31
N LEU A 116 18.13 23.57 14.29
CA LEU A 116 18.88 24.64 13.64
C LEU A 116 18.53 26.01 14.24
N GLY A 117 18.45 26.13 15.56
CA GLY A 117 18.26 27.42 16.22
C GLY A 117 17.57 27.37 17.58
N LYS A 118 17.77 28.42 18.40
CA LYS A 118 17.25 28.56 19.77
C LYS A 118 15.71 28.71 19.87
N GLU A 119 14.99 28.68 18.75
CA GLU A 119 13.53 28.72 18.71
C GLU A 119 13.02 27.66 17.72
N SER A 120 12.61 26.50 18.23
CA SER A 120 12.00 25.44 17.43
C SER A 120 10.53 25.79 17.17
N VAL A 121 10.26 26.58 16.13
CA VAL A 121 8.89 26.76 15.62
C VAL A 121 8.53 25.50 14.83
N PRO A 122 7.48 24.75 15.20
CA PRO A 122 7.05 23.59 14.44
C PRO A 122 6.60 24.02 13.05
N LEU A 123 7.31 23.56 12.02
CA LEU A 123 7.10 23.97 10.62
C LEU A 123 5.76 23.47 10.06
N MET A 124 5.17 22.43 10.66
CA MET A 124 3.95 21.79 10.19
C MET A 124 3.25 21.00 11.31
N THR A 125 1.91 20.99 11.33
CA THR A 125 1.09 20.20 12.27
C THR A 125 1.05 18.72 11.86
N GLU A 126 0.90 17.80 12.82
CA GLU A 126 0.86 16.34 12.57
C GLU A 126 -0.20 15.93 11.55
N THR A 127 -1.39 16.55 11.61
CA THR A 127 -2.51 16.28 10.70
C THR A 127 -2.20 16.67 9.25
N THR A 128 -1.54 17.80 9.06
CA THR A 128 -1.12 18.28 7.75
C THR A 128 -0.05 17.33 7.19
N PHE A 129 0.88 16.86 8.02
CA PHE A 129 1.93 15.94 7.61
C PHE A 129 1.35 14.60 7.11
N ASP A 130 0.41 14.00 7.86
CA ASP A 130 -0.27 12.77 7.41
C ASP A 130 -0.99 12.97 6.06
N THR A 131 -1.57 14.14 5.83
CA THR A 131 -2.27 14.48 4.58
C THR A 131 -1.29 14.61 3.41
N VAL A 132 -0.15 15.29 3.62
CA VAL A 132 0.92 15.39 2.61
C VAL A 132 1.51 14.01 2.30
N ARG A 133 1.67 13.16 3.31
CA ARG A 133 2.13 11.77 3.13
C ARG A 133 1.22 11.01 2.17
N LEU A 134 -0.11 11.10 2.34
CA LEU A 134 -1.08 10.45 1.46
C LEU A 134 -1.02 11.00 0.03
N TRP A 135 -0.99 12.32 -0.13
CA TRP A 135 -0.86 12.97 -1.44
C TRP A 135 0.43 12.59 -2.16
N LEU A 136 1.55 12.52 -1.44
CA LEU A 136 2.84 12.15 -2.02
C LEU A 136 2.82 10.71 -2.56
N ILE A 137 2.20 9.77 -1.83
CA ILE A 137 2.05 8.38 -2.31
C ILE A 137 1.24 8.34 -3.60
N ILE A 138 0.12 9.07 -3.66
CA ILE A 138 -0.74 9.13 -4.84
C ILE A 138 0.01 9.74 -6.03
N LEU A 139 0.75 10.83 -5.81
CA LEU A 139 1.56 11.48 -6.83
C LEU A 139 2.64 10.53 -7.38
N LEU A 140 3.34 9.81 -6.52
CA LEU A 140 4.37 8.84 -6.93
C LEU A 140 3.75 7.65 -7.68
N CYS A 141 2.56 7.19 -7.30
CA CYS A 141 1.81 6.19 -8.06
C CYS A 141 1.41 6.70 -9.44
N ALA A 142 0.93 7.95 -9.52
CA ALA A 142 0.55 8.58 -10.78
C ALA A 142 1.76 8.76 -11.72
N LEU A 143 2.90 9.21 -11.19
CA LEU A 143 4.17 9.28 -11.92
C LEU A 143 4.55 7.91 -12.49
N ARG A 144 4.38 6.85 -11.70
CA ARG A 144 4.68 5.49 -12.12
C ARG A 144 3.76 4.98 -13.23
N LEU A 145 2.46 5.27 -13.14
CA LEU A 145 1.52 4.98 -14.22
C LEU A 145 1.85 5.77 -15.50
N ALA A 146 2.24 7.04 -15.39
CA ALA A 146 2.63 7.85 -16.54
C ALA A 146 3.85 7.26 -17.29
N LEU A 147 4.82 6.71 -16.55
CA LEU A 147 6.02 6.09 -17.10
C LEU A 147 5.82 4.63 -17.54
N MET A 148 4.64 4.04 -17.31
CA MET A 148 4.33 2.66 -17.70
C MET A 148 4.60 2.41 -19.18
N ARG A 149 4.25 3.36 -20.06
CA ARG A 149 4.45 3.25 -21.51
C ARG A 149 5.92 3.02 -21.86
N ASN A 150 6.83 3.75 -21.20
CA ASN A 150 8.26 3.64 -21.46
C ASN A 150 8.80 2.27 -21.04
N HIS A 151 8.37 1.76 -19.88
CA HIS A 151 8.76 0.42 -19.39
C HIS A 151 8.20 -0.71 -20.28
N LEU A 152 6.94 -0.61 -20.71
CA LEU A 152 6.33 -1.58 -21.62
C LEU A 152 6.96 -1.56 -23.01
N GLN A 153 7.30 -0.38 -23.52
CA GLN A 153 8.02 -0.27 -24.79
C GLN A 153 9.40 -0.91 -24.70
N ALA A 154 10.11 -0.71 -23.58
CA ALA A 154 11.39 -1.36 -23.32
C ALA A 154 11.25 -2.90 -23.32
N TYR A 155 10.16 -3.41 -22.74
CA TYR A 155 9.83 -4.83 -22.81
C TYR A 155 9.56 -5.31 -24.23
N LEU A 156 8.78 -4.58 -25.04
CA LEU A 156 8.50 -4.95 -26.43
C LEU A 156 9.77 -5.00 -27.29
N ASN A 157 10.70 -4.08 -27.03
CA ASN A 157 11.99 -4.03 -27.70
C ASN A 157 12.90 -5.24 -27.35
N LEU A 158 12.53 -6.07 -26.37
CA LEU A 158 13.20 -7.34 -26.11
C LEU A 158 13.13 -8.28 -27.32
N ALA A 159 12.02 -8.28 -28.06
CA ALA A 159 11.90 -9.07 -29.28
C ALA A 159 13.00 -8.70 -30.29
N GLN A 160 13.23 -7.40 -30.49
CA GLN A 160 14.28 -6.90 -31.38
C GLN A 160 15.67 -7.34 -30.91
N LYS A 161 15.97 -7.21 -29.60
CA LYS A 161 17.25 -7.67 -29.03
C LYS A 161 17.50 -9.15 -29.27
N CYS A 162 16.48 -9.99 -29.06
CA CYS A 162 16.62 -11.43 -29.29
C CYS A 162 16.84 -11.74 -30.78
N VAL A 163 16.14 -11.05 -31.70
CA VAL A 163 16.39 -11.20 -33.15
C VAL A 163 17.84 -10.83 -33.49
N ASP A 164 18.34 -9.71 -32.96
CA ASP A 164 19.69 -9.24 -33.24
C ASP A 164 20.78 -10.13 -32.60
N GLN A 165 20.46 -10.83 -31.51
CA GLN A 165 21.33 -11.85 -30.94
C GLN A 165 21.34 -13.12 -31.79
N MET A 166 20.18 -13.60 -32.24
CA MET A 166 20.09 -14.75 -33.14
C MET A 166 20.87 -14.51 -34.44
N LYS A 167 20.84 -13.29 -35.01
CA LYS A 167 21.66 -12.95 -36.19
C LYS A 167 23.17 -13.17 -35.99
N LYS A 168 23.66 -13.15 -34.76
CA LYS A 168 25.09 -13.34 -34.42
C LYS A 168 25.45 -14.82 -34.19
N GLU A 169 24.46 -15.68 -33.97
CA GLU A 169 24.69 -17.11 -33.76
C GLU A 169 24.92 -17.81 -35.10
N ALA A 170 26.01 -18.59 -35.19
CA ALA A 170 26.31 -19.36 -36.39
C ALA A 170 25.40 -20.60 -36.47
N GLY A 171 24.43 -20.59 -37.39
CA GLY A 171 23.54 -21.72 -37.58
C GLY A 171 22.37 -21.40 -38.50
N ARG A 172 21.70 -22.45 -39.01
CA ARG A 172 20.46 -22.28 -39.75
C ARG A 172 19.31 -22.04 -38.76
N ILE A 173 18.91 -20.78 -38.64
CA ILE A 173 17.77 -20.39 -37.81
C ILE A 173 16.47 -20.70 -38.55
N SER A 174 15.59 -21.46 -37.91
CA SER A 174 14.25 -21.71 -38.42
C SER A 174 13.40 -20.43 -38.34
N THR A 175 12.73 -20.07 -39.44
CA THR A 175 11.80 -18.94 -39.48
C THR A 175 10.63 -19.13 -38.50
N VAL A 176 10.25 -20.38 -38.24
CA VAL A 176 9.19 -20.73 -37.28
C VAL A 176 9.60 -20.42 -35.84
N ASP A 177 10.86 -20.67 -35.49
CA ASP A 177 11.35 -20.42 -34.13
C ASP A 177 11.50 -18.92 -33.87
N LEU A 178 11.93 -18.16 -34.89
CA LEU A 178 11.95 -16.70 -34.86
C LEU A 178 10.54 -16.13 -34.63
N GLN A 179 9.55 -16.59 -35.41
CA GLN A 179 8.16 -16.15 -35.25
C GLN A 179 7.61 -16.49 -33.87
N LYS A 180 7.84 -17.71 -33.36
CA LYS A 180 7.40 -18.13 -32.02
C LYS A 180 8.02 -17.27 -30.92
N MET A 181 9.30 -16.93 -31.03
CA MET A 181 9.99 -16.07 -30.07
C MET A 181 9.38 -14.67 -30.02
N VAL A 182 9.20 -14.04 -31.19
CA VAL A 182 8.60 -12.71 -31.28
C VAL A 182 7.17 -12.73 -30.74
N ALA A 183 6.35 -13.69 -31.19
CA ALA A 183 4.97 -13.83 -30.74
C ALA A 183 4.86 -14.03 -29.22
N ARG A 184 5.77 -14.80 -28.61
CA ARG A 184 5.81 -15.01 -27.15
C ARG A 184 5.94 -13.71 -26.38
N VAL A 185 6.79 -12.79 -26.84
CA VAL A 185 6.96 -11.47 -26.20
C VAL A 185 5.65 -10.68 -26.24
N PHE A 186 4.96 -10.66 -27.38
CA PHE A 186 3.68 -9.96 -27.51
C PHE A 186 2.57 -10.58 -26.64
N TYR A 187 2.42 -11.91 -26.64
CA TYR A 187 1.42 -12.57 -25.79
C TYR A 187 1.67 -12.35 -24.29
N TYR A 188 2.93 -12.26 -23.88
CA TYR A 188 3.28 -12.05 -22.48
C TYR A 188 3.16 -10.58 -22.05
N LEU A 189 2.99 -9.64 -22.98
CA LEU A 189 2.88 -8.21 -22.69
C LEU A 189 1.75 -7.89 -21.69
N CYS A 190 0.58 -8.51 -21.83
CA CYS A 190 -0.54 -8.30 -20.91
C CYS A 190 -0.21 -8.74 -19.48
N VAL A 191 0.49 -9.87 -19.33
CA VAL A 191 0.94 -10.37 -18.04
C VAL A 191 1.92 -9.39 -17.40
N ILE A 192 2.85 -8.85 -18.20
CA ILE A 192 3.82 -7.85 -17.76
C ILE A 192 3.14 -6.54 -17.34
N ALA A 193 2.17 -6.07 -18.12
CA ALA A 193 1.37 -4.90 -17.79
C ALA A 193 0.67 -5.08 -16.44
N LEU A 194 0.07 -6.26 -16.21
CA LEU A 194 -0.58 -6.58 -14.95
C LEU A 194 0.41 -6.64 -13.79
N GLN A 195 1.59 -7.24 -13.98
CA GLN A 195 2.64 -7.27 -12.95
C GLN A 195 3.18 -5.88 -12.61
N TYR A 196 3.16 -4.94 -13.57
CA TYR A 196 3.52 -3.55 -13.32
C TYR A 196 2.45 -2.79 -12.54
N VAL A 197 1.18 -2.99 -12.90
CA VAL A 197 0.04 -2.25 -12.35
C VAL A 197 -0.44 -2.80 -11.00
N ALA A 198 -0.42 -4.13 -10.81
CA ALA A 198 -0.98 -4.76 -9.62
C ALA A 198 -0.36 -4.24 -8.30
N PRO A 199 0.97 -4.06 -8.17
CA PRO A 199 1.54 -3.49 -6.96
C PRO A 199 1.14 -2.03 -6.73
N LEU A 200 0.90 -1.26 -7.80
CA LEU A 200 0.42 0.12 -7.69
C LEU A 200 -1.03 0.16 -7.20
N VAL A 201 -1.87 -0.72 -7.73
CA VAL A 201 -3.26 -0.86 -7.29
C VAL A 201 -3.30 -1.29 -5.83
N MET A 202 -2.49 -2.26 -5.41
CA MET A 202 -2.38 -2.65 -4.00
C MET A 202 -1.95 -1.49 -3.10
N LEU A 203 -0.94 -0.72 -3.52
CA LEU A 203 -0.43 0.42 -2.76
C LEU A 203 -1.49 1.53 -2.64
N LEU A 204 -2.11 1.92 -3.77
CA LEU A 204 -3.20 2.90 -3.80
C LEU A 204 -4.38 2.45 -2.95
N HIS A 205 -4.77 1.18 -3.05
CA HIS A 205 -5.88 0.64 -2.27
C HIS A 205 -5.59 0.72 -0.77
N THR A 206 -4.41 0.31 -0.33
CA THR A 206 -4.01 0.39 1.08
C THR A 206 -3.96 1.84 1.56
N THR A 207 -3.48 2.78 0.73
CA THR A 207 -3.45 4.22 1.02
C THR A 207 -4.86 4.82 1.13
N LEU A 208 -5.78 4.46 0.24
CA LEU A 208 -7.18 4.92 0.29
C LEU A 208 -7.94 4.33 1.49
N LEU A 209 -7.64 3.07 1.84
CA LEU A 209 -8.14 2.45 3.08
C LEU A 209 -7.57 3.18 4.31
N LEU A 210 -6.28 3.51 4.32
CA LEU A 210 -5.66 4.25 5.42
C LEU A 210 -6.31 5.62 5.61
N LYS A 211 -6.67 6.28 4.52
CA LYS A 211 -7.44 7.52 4.55
C LYS A 211 -8.84 7.31 5.14
N THR A 212 -9.57 6.31 4.63
CA THR A 212 -11.01 6.14 4.92
C THR A 212 -11.26 5.55 6.30
N LEU A 213 -10.45 4.57 6.71
CA LEU A 213 -10.58 3.89 8.00
C LEU A 213 -9.76 4.55 9.11
N GLY A 214 -8.70 5.29 8.75
CA GLY A 214 -7.86 6.02 9.70
C GLY A 214 -8.32 7.44 10.02
N ASN A 215 -9.49 7.87 9.53
CA ASN A 215 -10.07 9.22 9.71
C ASN A 215 -9.13 10.38 9.30
N HIS A 216 -8.32 10.19 8.25
CA HIS A 216 -7.50 11.28 7.71
C HIS A 216 -8.36 12.21 6.83
N SER A 217 -8.12 13.51 6.93
CA SER A 217 -8.72 14.50 6.03
C SER A 217 -7.97 14.56 4.69
N TRP A 218 -8.65 15.03 3.64
CA TRP A 218 -8.01 15.40 2.38
C TRP A 218 -7.54 16.86 2.38
N GLY A 219 -8.06 17.70 3.28
CA GLY A 219 -7.82 19.13 3.34
C GLY A 219 -6.47 19.48 3.99
N ILE A 220 -5.69 20.34 3.33
CA ILE A 220 -4.48 20.95 3.90
C ILE A 220 -4.83 22.09 4.87
N TYR A 221 -6.05 22.63 4.76
CA TYR A 221 -6.62 23.55 5.73
C TYR A 221 -7.44 22.77 6.75
N SER A 222 -7.08 22.92 8.02
CA SER A 222 -7.94 22.56 9.15
C SER A 222 -9.28 23.27 8.94
N GLU A 223 -10.34 22.52 8.68
CA GLU A 223 -11.69 23.04 8.82
C GLU A 223 -11.86 23.47 10.28
N PHE A 224 -11.69 24.77 10.51
CA PHE A 224 -12.22 25.42 11.69
C PHE A 224 -13.74 25.38 11.59
N SER A 225 -14.39 24.81 12.60
CA SER A 225 -15.84 24.89 12.88
C SER A 225 -16.71 24.06 11.91
N SER A 226 -17.72 23.31 12.35
CA SER A 226 -18.76 23.78 13.27
C SER A 226 -19.44 22.61 13.98
N ASP A 227 -19.76 22.84 15.26
CA ASP A 227 -20.88 22.23 15.93
C ASP A 227 -22.11 22.17 15.03
N SER A 228 -22.69 20.99 14.86
CA SER A 228 -24.12 20.88 14.59
C SER A 228 -24.69 19.77 15.46
N LEU A 229 -25.17 20.20 16.62
CA LEU A 229 -26.32 19.69 17.35
C LEU A 229 -27.12 18.66 16.54
N VAL A 230 -27.10 17.42 16.98
CA VAL A 230 -28.10 16.43 16.58
C VAL A 230 -29.42 16.86 17.23
N GLU A 231 -30.23 17.58 16.45
CA GLU A 231 -31.65 17.79 16.74
C GLU A 231 -32.33 16.43 16.93
N SER A 232 -32.80 16.22 18.14
CA SER A 232 -33.66 15.11 18.52
C SER A 232 -35.10 15.47 18.12
N HIS A 233 -35.53 15.01 16.94
CA HIS A 233 -36.95 15.05 16.61
C HIS A 233 -37.67 13.81 17.17
N PRO A 234 -38.78 13.99 17.92
CA PRO A 234 -39.52 12.91 18.54
C PRO A 234 -40.39 12.15 17.54
N PHE A 235 -40.52 10.85 17.82
CA PHE A 235 -41.45 9.89 17.23
C PHE A 235 -42.86 10.48 17.04
N SER A 236 -43.37 10.46 15.81
CA SER A 236 -44.81 10.58 15.54
C SER A 236 -45.28 9.29 14.88
N GLY A 237 -46.12 8.55 15.59
CA GLY A 237 -46.69 7.29 15.13
C GLY A 237 -47.69 7.47 13.99
N SER A 238 -47.70 6.51 13.07
CA SER A 238 -48.85 6.22 12.23
C SER A 238 -49.01 4.71 12.14
N VAL A 239 -50.14 4.26 12.66
CA VAL A 239 -50.63 2.90 12.67
C VAL A 239 -50.94 2.46 11.23
N HIS A 240 -50.36 1.35 10.80
CA HIS A 240 -51.00 0.46 9.83
C HIS A 240 -50.65 -0.99 10.16
N SER A 241 -51.69 -1.74 10.53
CA SER A 241 -51.68 -3.19 10.65
C SER A 241 -52.02 -3.79 9.28
N GLU A 242 -51.20 -4.72 8.78
CA GLU A 242 -51.66 -5.92 8.06
C GLU A 242 -50.52 -6.90 7.71
N LEU A 243 -50.70 -8.14 8.18
CA LEU A 243 -50.22 -9.46 7.72
C LEU A 243 -48.72 -9.87 7.81
N PRO A 244 -48.39 -11.03 8.44
CA PRO A 244 -47.03 -11.53 8.56
C PRO A 244 -46.60 -12.18 7.25
N SER A 245 -45.78 -11.49 6.48
CA SER A 245 -45.05 -12.09 5.37
C SER A 245 -43.56 -12.10 5.69
N THR A 246 -42.86 -13.04 5.07
CA THR A 246 -41.45 -13.46 5.19
C THR A 246 -40.39 -12.34 5.29
N ASP A 247 -40.79 -11.08 5.13
CA ASP A 247 -40.04 -9.84 5.28
C ASP A 247 -39.63 -9.54 6.75
N GLU A 248 -40.37 -10.03 7.74
CA GLU A 248 -40.07 -9.78 9.16
C GLU A 248 -38.82 -10.53 9.63
N LYS A 249 -38.62 -11.78 9.19
CA LYS A 249 -37.38 -12.53 9.46
C LYS A 249 -36.17 -11.91 8.75
N MET A 250 -36.37 -11.39 7.54
CA MET A 250 -35.30 -10.73 6.78
C MET A 250 -34.93 -9.39 7.43
N LYS A 251 -35.90 -8.59 7.87
CA LYS A 251 -35.68 -7.35 8.64
C LYS A 251 -35.02 -7.63 9.98
N VAL A 252 -35.46 -8.63 10.74
CA VAL A 252 -34.84 -9.05 12.00
C VAL A 252 -33.39 -9.51 11.78
N THR A 253 -33.13 -10.29 10.73
CA THR A 253 -31.78 -10.74 10.38
C THR A 253 -30.90 -9.57 9.95
N VAL A 254 -31.40 -8.63 9.15
CA VAL A 254 -30.68 -7.42 8.74
C VAL A 254 -30.40 -6.52 9.94
N THR A 255 -31.35 -6.36 10.87
CA THR A 255 -31.11 -5.60 12.11
C THR A 255 -30.10 -6.29 13.01
N GLN A 256 -30.12 -7.62 13.12
CA GLN A 256 -29.12 -8.36 13.90
C GLN A 256 -27.73 -8.29 13.27
N ILE A 257 -27.62 -8.40 11.94
CA ILE A 257 -26.36 -8.20 11.22
C ILE A 257 -25.87 -6.76 11.39
N THR A 258 -26.77 -5.76 11.31
CA THR A 258 -26.41 -4.35 11.49
C THR A 258 -25.96 -4.04 12.92
N MET A 259 -26.61 -4.64 13.92
CA MET A 259 -26.21 -4.55 15.33
C MET A 259 -24.89 -5.28 15.60
N ALA A 260 -24.70 -6.48 15.03
CA ALA A 260 -23.44 -7.21 15.13
C ALA A 260 -22.30 -6.48 14.43
N LEU A 261 -22.55 -5.89 13.26
CA LEU A 261 -21.60 -5.08 12.50
C LEU A 261 -21.30 -3.76 13.22
N GLY A 262 -22.30 -3.15 13.85
CA GLY A 262 -22.15 -1.99 14.72
C GLY A 262 -21.27 -2.30 15.93
N GLY A 263 -21.51 -3.44 16.59
CA GLY A 263 -20.70 -3.97 17.68
C GLY A 263 -19.25 -4.22 17.24
N LEU A 264 -19.05 -4.83 16.07
CA LEU A 264 -17.74 -5.11 15.49
C LEU A 264 -16.98 -3.81 15.15
N LYS A 265 -17.68 -2.78 14.65
CA LYS A 265 -17.10 -1.46 14.38
C LYS A 265 -16.58 -0.77 15.65
N THR A 266 -17.19 -1.03 16.81
CA THR A 266 -16.67 -0.56 18.11
C THR A 266 -15.36 -1.23 18.50
N ILE A 267 -15.12 -2.47 18.07
CA ILE A 267 -13.88 -3.22 18.35
C ILE A 267 -12.78 -2.77 17.37
N PHE A 268 -13.12 -2.63 16.09
CA PHE A 268 -12.20 -2.17 15.06
C PHE A 268 -12.09 -0.65 15.03
N THR A 269 -11.31 -0.11 15.95
CA THR A 269 -11.09 1.32 16.07
C THR A 269 -10.27 1.87 14.89
N PRO A 270 -10.45 3.17 14.54
CA PRO A 270 -9.64 3.82 13.51
C PRO A 270 -8.14 3.80 13.85
N LEU A 271 -7.79 3.71 15.13
CA LEU A 271 -6.41 3.63 15.60
C LEU A 271 -5.73 2.31 15.19
N LEU A 272 -6.43 1.18 15.28
CA LEU A 272 -5.94 -0.10 14.78
C LEU A 272 -5.71 -0.07 13.27
N PHE A 273 -6.69 0.44 12.51
CA PHE A 273 -6.56 0.55 11.06
C PHE A 273 -5.44 1.50 10.64
N ARG A 274 -5.25 2.62 11.35
CA ARG A 274 -4.13 3.53 11.13
C ARG A 274 -2.79 2.81 11.30
N GLY A 275 -2.64 2.04 12.37
CA GLY A 275 -1.44 1.22 12.63
C GLY A 275 -1.18 0.17 11.56
N LEU A 276 -2.19 -0.66 11.30
CA LEU A 276 -2.08 -1.80 10.40
C LEU A 276 -1.88 -1.36 8.94
N LEU A 277 -2.66 -0.40 8.45
CA LEU A 277 -2.60 0.05 7.06
C LEU A 277 -1.35 0.89 6.80
N SER A 278 -0.89 1.70 7.76
CA SER A 278 0.40 2.39 7.67
C SER A 278 1.55 1.39 7.53
N PHE A 279 1.55 0.35 8.38
CA PHE A 279 2.55 -0.71 8.29
C PHE A 279 2.48 -1.46 6.96
N LEU A 280 1.28 -1.81 6.47
CA LEU A 280 1.10 -2.52 5.21
C LEU A 280 1.54 -1.67 4.00
N THR A 281 1.15 -0.39 3.94
CA THR A 281 1.59 0.52 2.88
C THR A 281 3.11 0.63 2.87
N TRP A 282 3.72 0.79 4.04
CA TRP A 282 5.18 0.84 4.18
C TRP A 282 5.84 -0.48 3.76
N TRP A 283 5.28 -1.62 4.18
CA TRP A 283 5.81 -2.96 3.85
C TRP A 283 5.75 -3.23 2.35
N ILE A 284 4.64 -2.90 1.68
CA ILE A 284 4.50 -3.02 0.22
C ILE A 284 5.57 -2.18 -0.48
N ALA A 285 5.77 -0.93 -0.06
CA ALA A 285 6.80 -0.05 -0.63
C ALA A 285 8.22 -0.60 -0.38
N ALA A 286 8.50 -1.10 0.82
CA ALA A 286 9.77 -1.71 1.18
C ALA A 286 10.05 -2.97 0.35
N CYS A 287 9.06 -3.85 0.20
CA CYS A 287 9.18 -5.03 -0.66
C CYS A 287 9.45 -4.62 -2.11
N LEU A 288 8.71 -3.65 -2.65
CA LEU A 288 8.92 -3.16 -4.00
C LEU A 288 10.33 -2.60 -4.21
N PHE A 289 10.83 -1.81 -3.27
CA PHE A 289 12.18 -1.28 -3.34
C PHE A 289 13.23 -2.39 -3.27
N ALA A 290 13.16 -3.26 -2.24
CA ALA A 290 14.15 -4.30 -2.00
C ALA A 290 14.24 -5.30 -3.15
N THR A 291 13.09 -5.75 -3.66
CA THR A 291 13.03 -6.70 -4.78
C THR A 291 13.52 -6.10 -6.09
N SER A 292 13.24 -4.81 -6.33
CA SER A 292 13.74 -4.09 -7.51
C SER A 292 15.25 -3.82 -7.42
N LEU A 293 15.76 -3.49 -6.23
CA LEU A 293 17.19 -3.30 -5.99
C LEU A 293 17.96 -4.61 -6.18
N PHE A 294 17.43 -5.71 -5.62
CA PHE A 294 17.98 -7.04 -5.84
C PHE A 294 17.95 -7.41 -7.33
N GLY A 295 16.88 -7.07 -8.04
CA GLY A 295 16.77 -7.25 -9.49
C GLY A 295 17.81 -6.46 -10.28
N LEU A 296 18.12 -5.23 -9.88
CA LEU A 296 19.19 -4.45 -10.50
C LEU A 296 20.54 -5.13 -10.31
N PHE A 297 20.85 -5.54 -9.08
CA PHE A 297 22.09 -6.25 -8.79
C PHE A 297 22.21 -7.54 -9.60
N TYR A 298 21.13 -8.34 -9.63
CA TYR A 298 21.07 -9.57 -10.41
C TYR A 298 21.33 -9.31 -11.90
N HIS A 299 20.64 -8.33 -12.50
CA HIS A 299 20.77 -8.07 -13.92
C HIS A 299 22.08 -7.41 -14.34
N GLN A 300 22.69 -6.59 -13.47
CA GLN A 300 23.96 -5.93 -13.78
C GLN A 300 25.17 -6.83 -13.56
N TYR A 301 25.16 -7.68 -12.52
CA TYR A 301 26.35 -8.42 -12.12
C TYR A 301 26.28 -9.92 -12.40
N LEU A 302 25.09 -10.53 -12.39
CA LEU A 302 24.96 -11.99 -12.52
C LEU A 302 24.54 -12.46 -13.91
N THR A 303 23.92 -11.60 -14.73
CA THR A 303 23.52 -11.96 -16.10
C THR A 303 24.39 -11.34 -17.20
N VAL A 304 25.24 -10.37 -16.87
CA VAL A 304 26.20 -9.75 -17.81
C VAL A 304 27.60 -10.39 -17.67
N ALA A 305 27.84 -11.17 -16.62
CA ALA A 305 29.01 -12.04 -16.45
C ALA A 305 28.75 -13.40 -17.10
#